data_AF-A0A933UM25-F1
#
_entry.id   AF-A0A933UM25-F1
#
_cell.length_a   1.000
_cell.length_b   1.000
_cell.length_c   1.000
_cell.angle_alpha   90.00
_cell.angle_beta   90.00
_cell.angle_gamma   90.00
#
_symmetry.space_group_name_H-M   'P 1'
#
loop_
_entity.id
_entity.type
_entity.pdbx_description
1 polymer ?
#
loop_
_entity_poly.entity_id
_entity_poly.type
_entity_poly.pdbx_seq_one_letter_code
_entity_poly.pdbx_strand_id
1 'polypeptide(L)'
;MTNSGARPRSDAGTTDALHGFLTERLTEELAALWDRDRALHPRHDRHPDGDGEHPGTRTGPGLAAQLGVLDDLLLTLQSGRLPQAFEVRLLLHTYSRHRDYDPGWTTRCVASQR
;
A
#
# COMPACT_ATOMS: atom_id res chain seq x y z
N MET A 1 -7.70 -6.55 49.18
CA MET A 1 -6.86 -5.83 48.21
C MET A 1 -7.01 -6.51 46.86
N THR A 2 -7.98 -6.10 46.04
CA THR A 2 -8.22 -6.66 44.71
C THR A 2 -7.54 -5.78 43.67
N ASN A 3 -6.45 -6.29 43.08
CA ASN A 3 -5.83 -5.69 41.91
C ASN A 3 -6.79 -5.78 40.71
N SER A 4 -7.54 -4.70 40.46
CA SER A 4 -8.19 -4.47 39.18
C SER A 4 -7.11 -4.19 38.14
N GLY A 5 -6.62 -5.25 37.51
CA GLY A 5 -5.78 -5.17 36.32
C GLY A 5 -6.57 -4.47 35.20
N ALA A 6 -6.18 -3.23 34.91
CA ALA A 6 -6.72 -2.44 33.81
C ALA A 6 -6.55 -3.21 32.49
N ARG A 7 -7.65 -3.45 31.78
CA ARG A 7 -7.63 -4.02 30.43
C ARG A 7 -6.90 -3.05 29.48
N PRO A 8 -6.03 -3.54 28.57
CA PRO A 8 -5.46 -2.70 27.51
C PRO A 8 -6.58 -2.28 26.55
N ARG A 9 -7.01 -1.02 26.66
CA ARG A 9 -8.10 -0.44 25.85
C ARG A 9 -7.59 0.35 24.63
N SER A 10 -6.30 0.23 24.29
CA SER A 10 -5.61 1.13 23.34
C SER A 10 -5.09 0.49 22.05
N ASP A 11 -5.14 -0.84 21.90
CA ASP A 11 -4.54 -1.51 20.72
C ASP A 11 -5.46 -1.52 19.49
N ALA A 12 -6.78 -1.62 19.70
CA ALA A 12 -7.76 -1.60 18.61
C ALA A 12 -7.75 -0.26 17.87
N GLY A 13 -7.86 0.87 18.60
CA GLY A 13 -7.83 2.20 17.98
C GLY A 13 -6.50 2.54 17.31
N THR A 14 -5.40 1.92 17.74
CA THR A 14 -4.10 2.07 17.08
C THR A 14 -4.05 1.28 15.76
N THR A 15 -4.54 0.04 15.79
CA THR A 15 -4.62 -0.82 14.59
C THR A 15 -5.51 -0.17 13.54
N ASP A 16 -6.65 0.39 13.93
CA ASP A 16 -7.56 1.10 13.04
C ASP A 16 -6.91 2.36 12.44
N ALA A 17 -6.18 3.14 13.23
CA ALA A 17 -5.47 4.32 12.75
C ALA A 17 -4.36 3.96 11.75
N LEU A 18 -3.56 2.94 12.05
CA LEU A 18 -2.54 2.41 11.14
C LEU A 18 -3.17 1.89 9.84
N HIS A 19 -4.27 1.15 9.97
CA HIS A 19 -4.99 0.58 8.84
C HIS A 19 -5.51 1.66 7.90
N GLY A 20 -6.17 2.68 8.45
CA GLY A 20 -6.62 3.84 7.70
C GLY A 20 -5.47 4.57 6.99
N PHE A 21 -4.38 4.84 7.73
CA PHE A 21 -3.18 5.46 7.17
C PHE A 21 -2.60 4.68 5.99
N LEU A 22 -2.36 3.37 6.16
CA LEU A 22 -1.79 2.53 5.10
C LEU A 22 -2.72 2.44 3.89
N THR A 23 -4.03 2.29 4.12
CA THR A 23 -5.03 2.23 3.04
C THR A 23 -5.02 3.51 2.22
N GLU A 24 -5.02 4.68 2.87
CA GLU A 24 -4.97 5.98 2.21
C GLU A 24 -3.70 6.14 1.38
N ARG A 25 -2.53 5.88 1.99
CA ARG A 25 -1.23 6.03 1.32
C ARG A 25 -1.06 5.08 0.12
N LEU A 26 -1.45 3.82 0.28
CA LEU A 26 -1.38 2.84 -0.81
C LEU A 26 -2.33 3.20 -1.96
N THR A 27 -3.52 3.72 -1.65
CA THR A 27 -4.47 4.18 -2.67
C THR A 27 -3.90 5.35 -3.48
N GLU A 28 -3.28 6.33 -2.82
CA GLU A 28 -2.63 7.45 -3.50
C GLU A 28 -1.45 7.01 -4.37
N GLU A 29 -0.59 6.13 -3.85
CA GLU A 29 0.57 5.62 -4.60
C GLU A 29 0.12 4.82 -5.83
N LEU A 30 -0.91 3.98 -5.67
CA LEU A 30 -1.49 3.20 -6.77
C LEU A 30 -2.08 4.14 -7.84
N ALA A 31 -2.79 5.20 -7.45
CA ALA A 31 -3.30 6.21 -8.37
C ALA A 31 -2.17 6.91 -9.13
N ALA A 32 -1.10 7.31 -8.45
CA ALA A 32 0.06 7.93 -9.06
C ALA A 32 0.78 7.01 -10.05
N LEU A 33 0.87 5.71 -9.75
CA LEU A 33 1.41 4.72 -10.67
C LEU A 33 0.52 4.50 -11.89
N TRP A 34 -0.80 4.49 -11.71
CA TRP A 34 -1.74 4.42 -12.83
C TRP A 34 -1.65 5.63 -13.75
N ASP A 35 -1.53 6.83 -13.20
CA ASP A 35 -1.36 8.04 -14.00
C ASP A 35 -0.03 8.04 -14.74
N ARG A 36 1.03 7.52 -14.12
CA ARG A 36 2.32 7.30 -14.80
C ARG A 36 2.21 6.30 -15.93
N ASP A 37 1.53 5.16 -15.72
CA ASP A 37 1.32 4.16 -16.76
C ASP A 37 0.54 4.73 -17.96
N ARG A 38 -0.53 5.50 -17.69
CA ARG A 38 -1.29 6.23 -18.73
C ARG A 38 -0.45 7.24 -19.49
N ALA A 39 0.41 7.99 -18.80
CA ALA A 39 1.29 8.97 -19.43
C ALA A 39 2.34 8.31 -20.34
N LEU A 40 2.78 7.09 -20.00
CA LEU A 40 3.69 6.29 -20.82
C LEU A 40 3.00 5.58 -21.99
N HIS A 41 1.70 5.30 -21.86
CA HIS A 41 0.86 4.65 -22.88
C HIS A 41 -0.34 5.53 -23.24
N PRO A 42 -0.14 6.71 -23.85
CA PRO A 42 -1.25 7.46 -24.42
C PRO A 42 -1.96 6.56 -25.41
N ARG A 43 -3.27 6.36 -25.22
CA ARG A 43 -4.07 5.50 -26.10
C ARG A 43 -3.77 5.86 -27.56
N HIS A 44 -3.35 4.87 -28.35
CA HIS A 44 -3.41 4.93 -29.80
C HIS A 44 -4.89 4.88 -30.22
N ASP A 45 -5.67 5.89 -29.83
CA ASP A 45 -7.02 6.11 -30.34
C ASP A 45 -6.88 6.67 -31.76
N ARG A 46 -6.97 5.75 -32.74
CA ARG A 46 -6.98 5.89 -34.21
C ARG A 46 -5.64 5.99 -34.96
N HIS A 47 -5.28 4.89 -35.62
CA HIS A 47 -4.99 4.89 -37.05
C HIS A 47 -5.39 3.52 -37.64
N PRO A 48 -6.38 3.43 -38.56
CA PRO A 48 -6.84 2.14 -39.10
C PRO A 48 -6.06 1.67 -40.33
N ASP A 49 -4.84 2.17 -40.58
CA ASP A 49 -4.00 1.73 -41.70
C ASP A 49 -2.53 1.98 -41.31
N GLY A 50 -1.71 0.93 -41.27
CA GLY A 50 -0.29 1.01 -40.91
C GLY A 50 0.27 -0.36 -40.56
N ASP A 51 0.89 -0.98 -41.55
CA ASP A 51 1.39 -2.34 -41.54
C ASP A 51 2.52 -2.58 -40.52
N GLY A 52 2.48 -3.75 -39.88
CA GLY A 52 3.68 -4.51 -39.49
C GLY A 52 4.59 -3.92 -38.41
N GLU A 53 4.53 -4.55 -37.23
CA GLU A 53 5.58 -4.56 -36.19
C GLU A 53 5.85 -3.24 -35.45
N HIS A 54 4.91 -2.86 -34.58
CA HIS A 54 5.26 -2.01 -33.44
C HIS A 54 5.96 -2.84 -32.34
N PRO A 55 7.19 -2.48 -31.93
CA PRO A 55 7.88 -3.18 -30.85
C PRO A 55 7.13 -2.89 -29.55
N GLY A 56 6.79 -3.97 -28.83
CA GLY A 56 5.81 -4.00 -27.77
C GLY A 56 5.84 -2.81 -26.81
N THR A 57 4.64 -2.34 -26.49
CA THR A 57 4.28 -1.63 -25.26
C THR A 57 4.92 -2.33 -24.07
N ARG A 58 6.13 -1.93 -23.72
CA ARG A 58 6.76 -2.29 -22.47
C ARG A 58 6.19 -1.37 -21.41
N THR A 59 5.03 -1.75 -20.85
CA THR A 59 4.92 -1.66 -19.40
C THR A 59 6.13 -2.43 -18.90
N GLY A 60 7.19 -1.73 -18.51
CA GLY A 60 8.43 -2.39 -18.08
C GLY A 60 8.04 -3.44 -17.03
N PRO A 61 8.58 -4.67 -17.08
CA PRO A 61 8.11 -5.77 -16.23
C PRO A 61 8.08 -5.41 -14.73
N GLY A 62 8.85 -4.40 -14.31
CA GLY A 62 8.81 -3.84 -12.96
C GLY A 62 7.54 -3.04 -12.60
N LEU A 63 6.94 -2.28 -13.52
CA LEU A 63 5.77 -1.42 -13.21
C LEU A 63 4.51 -2.25 -13.00
N ALA A 64 4.23 -3.21 -13.89
CA ALA A 64 3.09 -4.11 -13.74
C ALA A 64 3.20 -4.95 -12.45
N ALA A 65 4.41 -5.39 -12.10
CA ALA A 65 4.68 -6.08 -10.84
C ALA A 65 4.45 -5.16 -9.62
N GLN A 66 4.88 -3.90 -9.67
CA GLN A 66 4.65 -2.93 -8.60
C GLN A 66 3.16 -2.65 -8.39
N LEU A 67 2.40 -2.46 -9.48
CA LEU A 67 0.95 -2.30 -9.41
C LEU A 67 0.28 -3.51 -8.76
N GLY A 68 0.64 -4.74 -9.18
CA GLY A 68 0.08 -5.96 -8.61
C GLY A 68 0.37 -6.14 -7.12
N VAL A 69 1.60 -5.82 -6.67
CA VAL A 69 1.96 -5.90 -5.25
C VAL A 69 1.17 -4.88 -4.41
N LEU A 70 1.05 -3.64 -4.86
CA LEU A 70 0.32 -2.62 -4.10
C LEU A 70 -1.19 -2.89 -4.07
N ASP A 71 -1.76 -3.42 -5.15
CA ASP A 71 -3.17 -3.81 -5.21
C ASP A 71 -3.47 -4.96 -4.23
N ASP A 72 -2.62 -5.99 -4.16
CA ASP A 72 -2.78 -7.11 -3.22
C ASP A 72 -2.67 -6.67 -1.74
N LEU A 73 -1.72 -5.77 -1.43
CA LEU A 73 -1.60 -5.18 -0.11
C LEU A 73 -2.83 -4.37 0.27
N LEU A 74 -3.40 -3.62 -0.67
CA LEU A 74 -4.61 -2.83 -0.47
C LEU A 74 -5.84 -3.73 -0.26
N LEU A 75 -5.99 -4.80 -1.04
CA LEU A 75 -7.06 -5.78 -0.86
C LEU A 75 -6.98 -6.48 0.49
N THR A 76 -5.77 -6.82 0.93
CA THR A 76 -5.53 -7.40 2.26
C THR A 76 -6.01 -6.44 3.34
N LEU A 77 -5.63 -5.16 3.26
CA LEU A 77 -6.12 -4.13 4.18
C LEU A 77 -7.64 -4.01 4.10
N GLN A 78 -8.24 -3.83 2.93
CA GLN A 78 -9.70 -3.70 2.79
C GLN A 78 -10.48 -4.90 3.35
N SER A 79 -9.88 -6.09 3.40
CA SER A 79 -10.45 -7.28 4.07
C SER A 79 -10.44 -7.23 5.61
N GLY A 80 -9.95 -6.14 6.21
CA GLY A 80 -9.78 -5.97 7.65
C GLY A 80 -8.56 -6.70 8.21
N ARG A 81 -7.67 -7.20 7.36
CA ARG A 81 -6.45 -7.90 7.76
C ARG A 81 -5.23 -7.01 7.57
N LEU A 82 -4.25 -7.14 8.44
CA LEU A 82 -2.94 -6.52 8.20
C LEU A 82 -2.11 -7.40 7.26
N PRO A 83 -1.30 -6.81 6.37
CA PRO A 83 -0.27 -7.51 5.63
C PRO A 83 0.75 -8.18 6.56
N GLN A 84 1.66 -8.96 5.98
CA GLN A 84 2.70 -9.63 6.75
C GLN A 84 3.59 -8.63 7.50
N ALA A 85 4.17 -9.08 8.61
CA ALA A 85 5.08 -8.31 9.46
C ALA A 85 6.14 -7.53 8.69
N PHE A 86 6.75 -8.20 7.71
CA PHE A 86 7.79 -7.62 6.87
C PHE A 86 7.24 -6.52 5.96
N GLU A 87 6.10 -6.75 5.32
CA GLU A 87 5.44 -5.81 4.42
C GLU A 87 5.02 -4.55 5.18
N VAL A 88 4.38 -4.70 6.34
CA VAL A 88 4.01 -3.57 7.20
C VAL A 88 5.23 -2.75 7.61
N ARG A 89 6.33 -3.39 8.02
CA ARG A 89 7.58 -2.68 8.36
C ARG A 89 8.17 -1.94 7.16
N LEU A 90 8.15 -2.55 5.98
CA LEU A 90 8.63 -1.92 4.76
C LEU A 90 7.78 -0.68 4.44
N LEU A 91 6.46 -0.79 4.50
CA LEU A 91 5.55 0.34 4.26
C LEU A 91 5.74 1.46 5.28
N LEU A 92 5.83 1.13 6.57
CA LEU A 92 6.10 2.11 7.62
C LEU A 92 7.46 2.79 7.45
N HIS A 93 8.47 2.06 6.98
CA HIS A 93 9.77 2.64 6.65
C HIS A 93 9.66 3.63 5.49
N THR A 94 8.99 3.23 4.40
CA THR A 94 8.75 4.07 3.22
C THR A 94 8.04 5.38 3.57
N TYR A 95 7.02 5.31 4.43
CA TYR A 95 6.21 6.47 4.81
C TYR A 95 6.64 7.15 6.11
N SER A 96 7.80 6.80 6.67
CA SER A 96 8.30 7.35 7.94
C SER A 96 8.51 8.87 7.94
N ARG A 97 8.64 9.48 6.76
CA ARG A 97 8.79 10.93 6.58
C ARG A 97 7.45 11.67 6.40
N HIS A 98 6.33 10.95 6.35
CA HIS A 98 5.02 11.55 6.20
C HIS A 98 4.62 12.28 7.49
N ARG A 99 3.96 13.44 7.40
CA ARG A 99 3.59 14.24 8.59
C ARG A 99 2.64 13.50 9.53
N ASP A 100 1.82 12.61 8.96
CA ASP A 100 0.79 11.84 9.67
C ASP A 100 1.32 10.50 10.19
N TYR A 101 2.63 10.24 10.00
CA TYR A 101 3.29 9.05 10.54
C TYR A 101 3.43 9.12 12.07
N ASP A 102 2.92 8.11 12.77
CA ASP A 102 3.19 7.91 14.20
C ASP A 102 4.30 6.84 14.38
N PRO A 103 5.48 7.20 14.93
CA PRO A 103 6.56 6.24 15.17
C PRO A 103 6.16 5.11 16.12
N GLY A 104 5.17 5.33 16.99
CA GLY A 104 4.63 4.33 17.88
C GLY A 104 3.92 3.18 17.17
N TRP A 105 3.52 3.33 15.90
CA TRP A 105 2.98 2.21 15.11
C TRP A 105 4.02 1.11 14.91
N THR A 106 5.27 1.48 14.63
CA THR A 106 6.36 0.51 14.41
C THR A 106 6.59 -0.36 15.66
N THR A 107 6.61 0.28 16.83
CA THR A 107 6.85 -0.42 18.11
C THR A 107 5.70 -1.36 18.47
N ARG A 108 4.44 -0.94 18.21
CA ARG A 108 3.24 -1.71 18.54
C ARG A 108 2.99 -2.86 17.56
N CYS A 109 3.21 -2.68 16.27
CA CYS A 109 3.12 -3.76 15.27
C CYS A 109 4.05 -4.93 15.57
N VAL A 110 5.28 -4.65 15.99
CA VAL A 110 6.26 -5.70 16.34
C VAL A 110 5.85 -6.43 17.64
N ALA A 111 5.15 -5.74 18.55
CA ALA A 111 4.68 -6.31 19.80
C ALA A 111 3.42 -7.20 19.63
N SER A 112 2.49 -6.81 18.76
CA SER A 112 1.21 -7.53 18.54
C SER A 112 1.34 -8.81 17.70
N GLN A 113 2.53 -9.13 17.17
CA GLN A 113 2.77 -10.26 16.27
C GLN A 113 3.64 -11.37 16.88
N ARG A 114 3.86 -11.31 18.20
CA ARG A 114 4.50 -12.36 19.02
C ARG A 114 3.45 -13.17 19.76
#